data_AF-A0A432SHI9-F1
#
_entry.id   AF-A0A432SHI9-F1
#
_cell.length_a   1.000
_cell.length_b   1.000
_cell.length_c   1.000
_cell.angle_alpha   90.00
_cell.angle_beta   90.00
_cell.angle_gamma   90.00
#
_symmetry.space_group_name_H-M   'P 1'
#
loop_
_entity.id
_entity.type
_entity.pdbx_description
1 polymer ?
#
loop_
_entity_poly.entity_id
_entity_poly.type
_entity_poly.pdbx_seq_one_letter_code
_entity_poly.pdbx_strand_id
1 'polypeptide(L)'
;MSEQTKLIAGIEELVMKILKNGSVTEEDGLEINTLEDELFKQNSFKSSQDKHGSLQGEEIATLFFHNQTQDAITMLIKYEITPEDFFGFIGYHYDEEHPDEGLIGMFTSAFIANVNEMHIEKLS
;
A
#
# COMPACT_ATOMS: atom_id res chain seq x y z
N MET A 1 20.98 0.89 9.61
CA MET A 1 19.63 0.46 10.05
C MET A 1 18.71 0.54 8.84
N SER A 2 17.81 -0.43 8.65
CA SER A 2 16.79 -0.32 7.60
C SER A 2 15.80 0.79 7.96
N GLU A 3 15.14 1.38 6.96
CA GLU A 3 14.08 2.38 7.21
C GLU A 3 12.95 1.78 8.06
N GLN A 4 12.59 0.51 7.84
CA GLN A 4 11.66 -0.24 8.71
C GLN A 4 12.08 -0.22 10.19
N THR A 5 13.38 -0.37 10.46
CA THR A 5 13.90 -0.35 11.84
C THR A 5 13.71 1.03 12.47
N LYS A 6 13.80 2.12 11.68
CA LYS A 6 13.59 3.48 12.17
C LYS A 6 12.10 3.76 12.44
N LEU A 7 11.21 3.27 11.56
CA LEU A 7 9.77 3.39 11.72
C LEU A 7 9.28 2.66 12.97
N ILE A 8 9.72 1.42 13.17
CA ILE A 8 9.43 0.64 14.38
C ILE A 8 9.95 1.34 15.64
N ALA A 9 11.17 1.90 15.59
CA ALA A 9 11.72 2.65 16.71
C ALA A 9 10.91 3.93 17.03
N GLY A 10 10.39 4.62 16.01
CA GLY A 10 9.52 5.79 16.19
C GLY A 10 8.18 5.43 16.85
N ILE A 11 7.55 4.34 16.42
CA ILE A 11 6.33 3.82 17.06
C ILE A 11 6.61 3.45 18.52
N GLU A 12 7.72 2.75 18.78
CA GLU A 12 8.13 2.35 20.13
C GLU A 12 8.35 3.57 21.05
N GLU A 13 8.98 4.63 20.54
CA GLU A 13 9.23 5.87 21.26
C GLU A 13 7.92 6.60 21.63
N LEU A 14 6.97 6.68 20.69
CA LEU A 14 5.65 7.28 20.94
C LEU A 14 4.83 6.47 21.94
N VAL A 15 4.82 5.14 21.82
CA VAL A 15 4.14 4.26 22.78
C VAL A 15 4.76 4.40 24.18
N MET A 16 6.09 4.44 24.29
CA MET A 16 6.76 4.68 25.56
C MET A 16 6.44 6.06 26.16
N LYS A 17 6.36 7.10 25.33
CA LYS A 17 5.95 8.46 25.74
C LYS A 17 4.53 8.45 26.30
N ILE A 18 3.57 7.80 25.63
CA ILE A 18 2.18 7.67 26.10
C ILE A 18 2.12 6.93 27.42
N LEU A 19 2.80 5.78 27.54
CA LEU A 19 2.81 4.98 28.77
C LEU A 19 3.43 5.75 29.96
N LYS A 20 4.46 6.56 29.69
CA LYS A 20 5.11 7.40 30.71
C LYS A 20 4.25 8.58 31.15
N ASN A 21 3.48 9.16 30.23
CA ASN A 21 2.62 10.30 30.52
C ASN A 21 1.24 9.88 31.04
N GLY A 22 0.84 8.62 30.84
CA GLY A 22 -0.43 8.07 31.30
C GLY A 22 -1.66 8.59 30.55
N SER A 23 -1.45 9.29 29.43
CA SER A 23 -2.49 9.88 28.59
C SER A 23 -2.04 9.89 27.15
N VAL A 24 -2.97 9.68 26.22
CA VAL A 24 -2.76 9.85 24.79
C VAL A 24 -3.41 11.17 24.36
N THR A 25 -2.72 11.95 23.55
CA THR A 25 -3.31 13.10 22.87
C THR A 25 -3.75 12.69 21.46
N GLU A 26 -4.65 13.47 20.85
CA GLU A 26 -5.01 13.26 19.43
C GLU A 26 -3.79 13.36 18.51
N GLU A 27 -2.84 14.24 18.83
CA GLU A 27 -1.56 14.38 18.12
C GLU A 27 -0.72 13.08 18.21
N ASP A 28 -0.59 12.50 19.40
CA ASP A 28 0.16 11.23 19.55
C ASP A 28 -0.50 10.08 18.79
N GLY A 29 -1.84 10.05 18.75
CA GLY A 29 -2.59 9.04 17.99
C GLY A 29 -2.42 9.20 16.47
N LEU A 30 -2.42 10.44 15.98
CA LEU A 30 -2.20 10.73 14.56
C LEU A 30 -0.77 10.37 14.13
N GLU A 31 0.22 10.65 14.98
CA GLU A 31 1.62 10.35 14.70
C GLU A 31 1.91 8.84 14.68
N ILE A 32 1.28 8.07 15.57
CA ILE A 32 1.34 6.60 15.54
C ILE A 32 0.73 6.05 14.25
N ASN A 33 -0.48 6.49 13.88
CA ASN A 33 -1.12 6.04 12.65
C ASN A 33 -0.25 6.35 11.42
N THR A 34 0.38 7.52 11.38
CA THR A 34 1.27 7.92 10.28
C THR A 34 2.47 6.98 10.15
N LEU A 35 3.10 6.60 11.27
CA LEU A 35 4.24 5.69 11.26
C LEU A 35 3.84 4.24 10.97
N GLU A 36 2.66 3.81 11.44
CA GLU A 36 2.09 2.50 11.10
C GLU A 36 1.79 2.41 9.61
N ASP A 37 1.22 3.46 9.02
CA ASP A 37 0.99 3.58 7.58
C ASP A 37 2.32 3.54 6.81
N GLU A 38 3.38 4.20 7.30
CA GLU A 38 4.71 4.12 6.68
C GLU A 38 5.35 2.74 6.78
N LEU A 39 5.17 2.07 7.91
CA LEU A 39 5.66 0.71 8.10
C LEU A 39 4.91 -0.28 7.20
N PHE A 40 3.60 -0.07 7.02
CA PHE A 40 2.78 -0.82 6.08
C PHE A 40 3.30 -0.65 4.64
N LYS A 41 3.59 0.58 4.20
CA LYS A 41 4.19 0.85 2.87
C LYS A 41 5.46 0.04 2.61
N GLN A 42 6.31 -0.12 3.63
CA GLN A 42 7.58 -0.86 3.48
C GLN A 42 7.44 -2.37 3.62
N ASN A 43 6.37 -2.87 4.24
CA ASN A 43 6.14 -4.29 4.42
C ASN A 43 5.38 -4.92 3.25
N SER A 44 4.50 -4.17 2.60
CA SER A 44 3.51 -4.73 1.67
C SER A 44 4.02 -4.91 0.22
N PHE A 45 5.16 -4.32 -0.16
CA PHE A 45 5.67 -4.42 -1.54
C PHE A 45 7.19 -4.59 -1.57
N LYS A 46 7.64 -5.78 -1.98
CA LYS A 46 9.06 -6.03 -2.27
C LYS A 46 9.42 -5.38 -3.61
N SER A 47 10.71 -5.27 -3.90
CA SER A 47 11.16 -4.96 -5.27
C SER A 47 10.62 -6.02 -6.23
N SER A 48 10.10 -5.60 -7.39
CA SER A 48 9.70 -6.52 -8.45
C SER A 48 10.89 -7.38 -8.88
N GLN A 49 10.66 -8.67 -9.13
CA GLN A 49 11.71 -9.56 -9.64
C GLN A 49 11.97 -9.36 -11.12
N ASP A 50 11.02 -8.75 -11.83
CA ASP A 50 11.09 -8.48 -13.25
C ASP A 50 11.59 -7.06 -13.53
N LYS A 51 12.29 -6.93 -14.66
CA LYS A 51 13.16 -5.79 -15.02
C LYS A 51 12.47 -4.44 -14.80
N HIS A 52 12.90 -3.72 -13.75
CA HIS A 52 13.18 -2.27 -13.72
C HIS A 52 13.34 -1.69 -12.31
N GLY A 53 13.48 -2.49 -11.26
CA GLY A 53 13.69 -1.94 -9.90
C GLY A 53 12.49 -1.17 -9.37
N SER A 54 11.31 -1.41 -9.96
CA SER A 54 10.02 -0.88 -9.48
C SER A 54 9.54 -1.67 -8.26
N LEU A 55 8.68 -1.05 -7.45
CA LEU A 55 7.95 -1.78 -6.40
C LEU A 55 6.93 -2.72 -7.07
N GLN A 56 6.66 -3.87 -6.44
CA GLN A 56 5.63 -4.82 -6.92
C GLN A 56 4.27 -4.13 -7.17
N GLY A 57 3.91 -3.14 -6.34
CA GLY A 57 2.69 -2.35 -6.51
C GLY A 57 2.69 -1.51 -7.78
N GLU A 58 3.81 -0.90 -8.16
CA GLU A 58 3.95 -0.10 -9.39
C GLU A 58 3.86 -0.97 -10.65
N GLU A 59 4.41 -2.18 -10.59
CA GLU A 59 4.30 -3.16 -11.68
C GLU A 59 2.83 -3.57 -11.91
N ILE A 60 2.10 -3.86 -10.83
CA ILE A 60 0.67 -4.18 -10.91
C ILE A 60 -0.14 -2.96 -11.40
N ALA A 61 0.16 -1.76 -10.90
CA ALA A 61 -0.48 -0.52 -11.33
C ALA A 61 -0.31 -0.30 -12.84
N THR A 62 0.91 -0.48 -13.34
CA THR A 62 1.24 -0.37 -14.76
C THR A 62 0.39 -1.33 -15.61
N LEU A 63 0.17 -2.57 -15.15
CA LEU A 63 -0.68 -3.53 -15.87
C LEU A 63 -2.14 -3.05 -15.93
N PHE A 64 -2.67 -2.50 -14.84
CA PHE A 64 -4.01 -1.91 -14.86
C PHE A 64 -4.09 -0.72 -15.81
N PHE A 65 -3.12 0.20 -15.78
CA PHE A 65 -3.07 1.37 -16.68
C PHE A 65 -3.03 0.99 -18.17
N HIS A 66 -2.48 -0.18 -18.50
CA HIS A 66 -2.46 -0.72 -19.87
C HIS A 66 -3.66 -1.63 -20.19
N ASN A 67 -4.71 -1.63 -19.38
CA ASN A 67 -5.90 -2.50 -19.50
C ASN A 67 -5.59 -4.01 -19.48
N GLN A 68 -4.49 -4.41 -18.86
CA GLN A 68 -4.09 -5.82 -18.68
C GLN A 68 -4.62 -6.39 -17.37
N THR A 69 -5.93 -6.23 -17.11
CA THR A 69 -6.57 -6.59 -15.83
C THR A 69 -6.27 -8.04 -15.42
N GLN A 70 -6.35 -9.00 -16.34
CA GLN A 70 -6.10 -10.42 -16.02
C GLN A 70 -4.66 -10.69 -15.58
N ASP A 71 -3.69 -10.00 -16.19
CA ASP A 71 -2.28 -10.10 -15.84
C ASP A 71 -2.04 -9.45 -14.48
N ALA A 72 -2.65 -8.29 -14.23
CA ALA A 72 -2.60 -7.62 -12.94
C ALA A 72 -3.15 -8.49 -11.79
N ILE A 73 -4.31 -9.16 -11.99
CA ILE A 73 -4.83 -10.14 -11.02
C ILE A 73 -3.85 -11.30 -10.81
N THR A 74 -3.22 -11.80 -11.89
CA THR A 74 -2.22 -12.86 -11.77
C THR A 74 -1.04 -12.43 -10.90
N MET A 75 -0.61 -11.17 -11.05
CA MET A 75 0.51 -10.62 -10.30
C MET A 75 0.17 -10.34 -8.83
N LEU A 76 -1.05 -9.90 -8.53
CA LEU A 76 -1.57 -9.81 -7.16
C LEU A 76 -1.43 -11.16 -6.44
N ILE A 77 -1.90 -12.24 -7.08
CA ILE A 77 -1.81 -13.60 -6.52
C ILE A 77 -0.35 -14.07 -6.42
N LYS A 78 0.46 -13.87 -7.47
CA LYS A 78 1.88 -14.26 -7.49
C LYS A 78 2.68 -13.60 -6.36
N TYR A 79 2.33 -12.37 -6.03
CA TYR A 79 3.00 -11.58 -4.99
C TYR A 79 2.34 -11.69 -3.63
N GLU A 80 1.26 -12.46 -3.49
CA GLU A 80 0.50 -12.61 -2.24
C GLU A 80 -0.02 -11.26 -1.72
N ILE A 81 -0.38 -10.35 -2.64
CA ILE A 81 -0.90 -9.01 -2.35
C ILE A 81 -2.43 -9.06 -2.49
N THR A 82 -3.16 -8.67 -1.45
CA THR A 82 -4.62 -8.57 -1.54
C THR A 82 -5.03 -7.32 -2.32
N PRO A 83 -6.22 -7.31 -2.96
CA PRO A 83 -6.72 -6.09 -3.58
C PRO A 83 -6.82 -4.91 -2.60
N GLU A 84 -7.14 -5.16 -1.33
CA GLU A 84 -7.18 -4.12 -0.28
C GLU A 84 -5.81 -3.49 -0.08
N ASP A 85 -4.76 -4.31 0.09
CA ASP A 85 -3.37 -3.83 0.23
C ASP A 85 -2.93 -3.05 -1.00
N PHE A 86 -3.27 -3.55 -2.20
CA PHE A 86 -2.94 -2.89 -3.46
C PHE A 86 -3.64 -1.54 -3.63
N PHE A 87 -4.94 -1.44 -3.39
CA PHE A 87 -5.65 -0.16 -3.54
C PHE A 87 -5.28 0.83 -2.44
N GLY A 88 -4.91 0.37 -1.24
CA GLY A 88 -4.26 1.19 -0.22
C GLY A 88 -2.93 1.77 -0.70
N PHE A 89 -2.10 0.96 -1.37
CA PHE A 89 -0.86 1.42 -2.00
C PHE A 89 -1.09 2.47 -3.08
N ILE A 90 -2.07 2.26 -3.95
CA ILE A 90 -2.43 3.20 -5.03
C ILE A 90 -2.88 4.53 -4.47
N GLY A 91 -3.80 4.52 -3.49
CA GLY A 91 -4.32 5.74 -2.87
C GLY A 91 -3.22 6.59 -2.23
N TYR A 92 -2.10 5.98 -1.84
CA TYR A 92 -0.95 6.67 -1.26
C TYR A 92 0.09 7.11 -2.31
N HIS A 93 0.43 6.26 -3.29
CA HIS A 93 1.51 6.53 -4.25
C HIS A 93 1.09 7.41 -5.43
N TYR A 94 -0.22 7.49 -5.71
CA TYR A 94 -0.77 8.23 -6.86
C TYR A 94 -1.82 9.26 -6.41
N ASP A 95 -1.70 9.77 -5.18
CA ASP A 95 -2.54 10.84 -4.63
C ASP A 95 -2.39 12.17 -5.41
N GLU A 96 -3.37 13.06 -5.28
CA GLU A 96 -3.52 14.35 -6.01
C GLU A 96 -2.28 15.25 -5.94
N GLU A 97 -1.37 15.07 -4.98
CA GLU A 97 -0.13 15.84 -4.88
C GLU A 97 1.00 15.36 -5.84
N HIS A 98 0.81 14.24 -6.55
CA HIS A 98 1.82 13.66 -7.46
C HIS A 98 1.35 13.71 -8.94
N PRO A 99 2.23 14.11 -9.88
CA PRO A 99 1.88 14.56 -11.24
C PRO A 99 1.28 13.52 -12.21
N ASP A 100 1.00 12.30 -11.75
CA ASP A 100 0.36 11.23 -12.55
C ASP A 100 -1.18 11.18 -12.35
N GLU A 101 -1.78 12.29 -11.90
CA GLU A 101 -3.21 12.50 -11.59
C GLU A 101 -4.22 11.96 -12.63
N GLY A 102 -3.82 11.75 -13.89
CA GLY A 102 -4.69 11.21 -14.92
C GLY A 102 -4.99 9.71 -14.81
N LEU A 103 -4.18 8.96 -14.06
CA LEU A 103 -4.22 7.49 -14.06
C LEU A 103 -5.04 6.92 -12.89
N ILE A 104 -5.05 7.57 -11.72
CA ILE A 104 -5.80 7.07 -10.55
C ILE A 104 -7.32 7.12 -10.75
N GLY A 105 -7.82 8.03 -11.59
CA GLY A 105 -9.24 8.17 -11.91
C GLY A 105 -9.88 6.92 -12.52
N MET A 106 -9.09 5.95 -13.00
CA MET A 106 -9.61 4.67 -13.48
C MET A 106 -10.08 3.74 -12.35
N PHE A 107 -9.54 3.89 -11.14
CA PHE A 107 -9.80 3.02 -9.99
C PHE A 107 -11.08 3.42 -9.23
N THR A 108 -12.18 3.49 -9.98
CA THR A 108 -13.51 3.74 -9.41
C THR A 108 -13.93 2.62 -8.46
N SER A 109 -14.89 2.90 -7.56
CA SER A 109 -15.43 1.87 -6.65
C SER A 109 -15.97 0.64 -7.40
N ALA A 110 -16.55 0.83 -8.59
CA ALA A 110 -17.01 -0.26 -9.44
C ALA A 110 -15.85 -1.11 -10.00
N PHE A 111 -14.75 -0.47 -10.37
CA PHE A 111 -13.54 -1.17 -10.81
C PHE A 111 -12.92 -1.98 -9.67
N ILE A 112 -12.81 -1.38 -8.48
CA ILE A 112 -12.29 -2.04 -7.28
C ILE A 112 -13.14 -3.26 -6.91
N ALA A 113 -14.47 -3.15 -6.96
CA ALA A 113 -15.37 -4.26 -6.71
C ALA A 113 -15.15 -5.41 -7.70
N ASN A 114 -15.03 -5.10 -9.00
CA ASN A 114 -14.75 -6.10 -10.03
C ASN A 114 -13.39 -6.78 -9.84
N VAL A 115 -12.34 -6.02 -9.47
CA VAL A 115 -11.01 -6.60 -9.16
C VAL A 115 -11.09 -7.56 -7.97
N ASN A 116 -11.84 -7.22 -6.93
CA ASN A 116 -12.07 -8.10 -5.79
C ASN A 116 -12.77 -9.40 -6.19
N GLU A 117 -13.84 -9.32 -6.98
CA GLU A 117 -14.55 -10.51 -7.48
C GLU A 117 -13.62 -11.41 -8.29
N MET A 118 -12.90 -10.83 -9.27
CA MET A 118 -11.96 -11.58 -10.12
C MET A 118 -10.82 -12.23 -9.32
N HIS A 119 -10.34 -11.56 -8.28
CA HIS A 119 -9.30 -12.10 -7.39
C HIS A 119 -9.81 -13.30 -6.60
N ILE A 120 -11.04 -13.22 -6.04
CA ILE A 120 -11.68 -14.33 -5.32
C ILE A 120 -11.95 -15.52 -6.26
N GLU A 121 -12.49 -15.24 -7.46
CA GLU A 121 -12.77 -16.28 -8.47
C GLU A 121 -11.51 -17.05 -8.87
N LYS A 122 -10.36 -16.37 -8.98
CA LYS A 122 -9.11 -16.97 -9.43
C LYS A 122 -8.35 -17.73 -8.34
N LEU A 123 -8.68 -17.47 -7.08
CA LEU A 123 -8.21 -18.24 -5.93
C LEU A 123 -9.05 -19.50 -5.65
N SER A 124 -10.25 -19.59 -6.23
CA SER A 124 -11.19 -20.71 -6.08
C SER A 124 -10.90 -21.87 -7.04
#